data_AF-H6SRD8-F1
#
_entry.id   AF-H6SRD8-F1
#
_cell.length_a   1.000
_cell.length_b   1.000
_cell.length_c   1.000
_cell.angle_alpha   90.00
_cell.angle_beta   90.00
_cell.angle_gamma   90.00
#
_symmetry.space_group_name_H-M   'P 1'
#
loop_
_entity.id
_entity.type
_entity.pdbx_description
1 polymer ?
#
loop_
_entity_poly.entity_id
_entity_poly.type
_entity_poly.pdbx_seq_one_letter_code
_entity_poly.pdbx_strand_id
1 'polypeptide(L)'
;MKRMMGMALGLVGLVAFGATASAEDLRSFTCSDGLTFTLKVNDDKKTGELTLAGQKPQAVTREPGSAAEMFTGESVSFYSDGASVSLAYMKGTEQAGTECKKN
;
A
#
# COMPACT_ATOMS: atom_id res chain seq x y z
N MET A 1 29.09 59.12 22.69
CA MET A 1 28.32 58.38 23.71
C MET A 1 26.91 58.12 23.18
N LYS A 2 26.58 56.89 22.78
CA LYS A 2 25.21 56.33 22.84
C LYS A 2 25.29 54.83 22.61
N ARG A 3 25.28 54.05 23.70
CA ARG A 3 25.02 52.61 23.67
C ARG A 3 23.52 52.44 23.85
N MET A 4 22.86 51.79 22.89
CA MET A 4 21.49 51.28 22.99
C MET A 4 21.56 49.89 22.34
N MET A 5 21.46 48.81 23.13
CA MET A 5 20.26 47.94 23.25
C MET A 5 19.66 47.67 21.87
N GLY A 6 19.67 46.46 21.31
CA GLY A 6 19.46 45.12 21.87
C GLY A 6 18.59 44.38 20.83
N MET A 7 18.65 43.05 20.75
CA MET A 7 17.52 42.12 20.46
C MET A 7 18.11 40.74 20.14
N ALA A 8 17.88 39.79 21.03
CA ALA A 8 17.96 38.37 20.72
C ALA A 8 16.75 37.98 19.85
N LEU A 9 16.95 37.01 18.94
CA LEU A 9 16.06 35.92 18.53
C LEU A 9 16.32 35.57 17.05
N GLY A 10 16.60 34.31 16.77
CA GLY A 10 16.74 33.82 15.41
C GLY A 10 17.20 32.36 15.31
N LEU A 11 16.50 31.46 16.01
CA LEU A 11 16.53 30.03 15.73
C LEU A 11 15.97 29.78 14.31
N VAL A 12 16.83 29.54 13.31
CA VAL A 12 16.45 28.99 12.00
C VAL A 12 17.69 28.28 11.44
N GLY A 13 17.70 27.02 11.05
CA GLY A 13 16.71 25.96 11.11
C GLY A 13 17.51 24.69 10.82
N LEU A 14 17.33 23.67 11.65
CA LEU A 14 17.88 22.36 11.43
C LEU A 14 17.19 21.80 10.19
N VAL A 15 17.85 21.87 9.03
CA VAL A 15 17.35 21.22 7.81
C VAL A 15 17.60 19.73 7.98
N ALA A 16 16.72 19.08 8.75
CA ALA A 16 16.53 17.65 8.64
C ALA A 16 15.96 17.42 7.24
N PHE A 17 16.84 17.10 6.29
CA PHE A 17 16.44 16.40 5.09
C PHE A 17 15.92 15.05 5.56
N GLY A 18 14.63 15.03 5.88
CA GLY A 18 13.90 13.81 6.14
C GLY A 18 14.12 12.90 4.96
N ALA A 19 14.71 11.74 5.21
CA ALA A 19 14.66 10.64 4.29
C ALA A 19 13.17 10.38 4.03
N THR A 20 12.63 10.91 2.93
CA THR A 20 11.40 10.39 2.36
C THR A 20 11.79 9.03 1.83
N ALA A 21 11.79 8.01 2.70
CA ALA A 21 11.65 6.66 2.24
C ALA A 21 10.39 6.67 1.38
N SER A 22 10.55 6.58 0.06
CA SER A 22 9.51 6.14 -0.86
C SER A 22 9.08 4.78 -0.36
N ALA A 23 8.19 4.79 0.63
CA ALA A 23 7.74 3.61 1.33
C ALA A 23 6.72 2.97 0.40
N GLU A 24 7.21 2.03 -0.40
CA GLU A 24 6.40 1.04 -1.06
C GLU A 24 5.42 0.48 0.00
N ASP A 25 4.12 0.63 -0.23
CA ASP A 25 3.12 0.26 0.76
C ASP A 25 2.92 -1.25 0.69
N LEU A 26 3.68 -1.97 1.51
CA LEU A 26 3.67 -3.42 1.59
C LEU A 26 2.71 -3.88 2.68
N ARG A 27 1.71 -4.66 2.28
CA ARG A 27 0.60 -5.10 3.14
C ARG A 27 0.43 -6.60 3.03
N SER A 28 0.42 -7.31 4.15
CA SER A 28 0.22 -8.76 4.20
C SER A 28 -1.16 -9.10 4.76
N PHE A 29 -1.77 -10.15 4.21
CA PHE A 29 -3.13 -10.56 4.51
C PHE A 29 -3.20 -12.08 4.68
N THR A 30 -4.14 -12.51 5.53
CA THR A 30 -4.49 -13.91 5.74
C THR A 30 -5.96 -14.10 5.45
N CYS A 31 -6.29 -15.09 4.62
CA CYS A 31 -7.63 -15.39 4.16
C CYS A 31 -8.25 -16.55 4.95
N SER A 32 -9.58 -16.62 4.93
CA SER A 32 -10.33 -17.59 5.74
C SER A 32 -10.12 -19.04 5.31
N ASP A 33 -9.71 -19.28 4.06
CA ASP A 33 -9.33 -20.60 3.55
C ASP A 33 -7.86 -20.98 3.85
N GLY A 34 -7.12 -20.13 4.57
CA GLY A 34 -5.73 -20.36 4.97
C GLY A 34 -4.69 -19.82 3.99
N LEU A 35 -5.11 -19.25 2.85
CA LEU A 35 -4.22 -18.54 1.95
C LEU A 35 -3.64 -17.28 2.59
N THR A 36 -2.40 -16.98 2.23
CA THR A 36 -1.74 -15.72 2.58
C THR A 36 -1.24 -15.03 1.33
N PHE A 37 -1.32 -13.70 1.31
CA PHE A 37 -0.81 -12.91 0.20
C PHE A 37 -0.24 -11.60 0.69
N THR A 38 0.61 -11.01 -0.15
CA THR A 38 1.18 -9.68 0.06
C THR A 38 0.82 -8.80 -1.12
N LEU A 39 0.31 -7.61 -0.83
CA LEU A 39 0.06 -6.54 -1.78
C LEU A 39 1.09 -5.44 -1.56
N LYS A 40 1.89 -5.17 -2.58
CA LYS A 40 2.85 -4.06 -2.63
C LYS A 40 2.28 -2.98 -3.54
N VAL A 41 2.01 -1.80 -3.03
CA VAL A 41 1.55 -0.67 -3.85
C VAL A 41 2.71 0.27 -4.12
N ASN A 42 2.91 0.59 -5.40
CA ASN A 42 3.94 1.50 -5.86
C ASN A 42 3.64 2.93 -5.44
N ASP A 43 4.65 3.81 -5.55
CA ASP A 43 4.54 5.21 -5.14
C ASP A 43 3.43 5.96 -5.87
N ASP A 44 3.16 5.60 -7.13
CA ASP A 44 2.10 6.21 -7.96
C ASP A 44 0.67 5.90 -7.48
N LYS A 45 0.51 4.97 -6.51
CA LYS A 45 -0.78 4.51 -5.94
C LYS A 45 -1.80 3.97 -6.96
N LYS A 46 -1.37 3.72 -8.20
CA LYS A 46 -2.18 3.17 -9.28
C LYS A 46 -1.69 1.79 -9.70
N THR A 47 -0.45 1.44 -9.40
CA THR A 47 0.13 0.15 -9.75
C THR A 47 0.69 -0.54 -8.51
N GLY A 48 0.86 -1.85 -8.62
CA GLY A 48 1.43 -2.64 -7.55
C GLY A 48 1.71 -4.07 -7.99
N GLU A 49 2.12 -4.88 -7.02
CA GLU A 49 2.36 -6.30 -7.17
C GLU A 49 1.60 -7.06 -6.10
N LEU A 50 0.83 -8.07 -6.51
CA LEU A 50 0.16 -9.00 -5.61
C LEU A 50 0.87 -10.35 -5.68
N THR A 51 1.34 -10.83 -4.52
CA THR A 51 2.06 -12.10 -4.40
C THR A 51 1.27 -13.05 -3.50
N LEU A 52 0.74 -14.12 -4.08
CA LEU A 52 0.21 -15.24 -3.31
C LEU A 52 1.38 -16.04 -2.74
N ALA A 53 1.28 -16.51 -1.50
CA ALA A 53 2.34 -17.28 -0.86
C ALA A 53 2.75 -18.49 -1.72
N GLY A 54 4.06 -18.61 -1.97
CA GLY A 54 4.63 -19.67 -2.82
C GLY A 54 4.46 -19.47 -4.32
N GLN A 55 3.85 -18.36 -4.77
CA GLN A 55 3.69 -18.03 -6.19
C GLN A 55 4.54 -16.82 -6.59
N LYS A 56 4.66 -16.60 -7.91
CA LYS A 56 5.32 -15.40 -8.45
C LYS A 56 4.43 -14.16 -8.24
N PRO A 57 5.02 -12.99 -7.99
CA PRO A 57 4.30 -11.73 -7.98
C PRO A 57 3.58 -11.50 -9.31
N GLN A 58 2.37 -10.94 -9.23
CA GLN A 58 1.59 -10.52 -10.38
C GLN A 58 1.41 -9.02 -10.37
N ALA A 59 1.66 -8.38 -11.51
CA ALA A 59 1.38 -6.97 -11.68
C ALA A 59 -0.13 -6.73 -11.57
N VAL A 60 -0.50 -5.72 -10.78
CA VAL A 60 -1.88 -5.29 -10.59
C VAL A 60 -2.01 -3.80 -10.82
N THR A 61 -3.17 -3.38 -11.32
CA THR A 61 -3.51 -1.98 -11.56
C THR A 61 -4.74 -1.61 -10.76
N ARG A 62 -4.75 -0.40 -10.20
CA ARG A 62 -5.86 0.14 -9.44
C ARG A 62 -6.99 0.57 -10.38
N GLU A 63 -8.20 0.11 -10.12
CA GLU A 63 -9.37 0.52 -10.91
C GLU A 63 -9.71 2.00 -10.64
N PRO A 64 -9.87 2.83 -11.68
CA PRO A 64 -10.22 4.24 -11.53
C PRO A 64 -11.71 4.40 -11.16
N GLY A 65 -12.03 5.48 -10.44
CA GLY A 65 -13.42 5.85 -10.16
C GLY A 65 -14.11 5.04 -9.06
N SER A 66 -13.42 4.08 -8.42
CA SER A 66 -13.94 3.38 -7.25
C SER A 66 -13.58 4.10 -5.94
N ALA A 67 -14.56 4.23 -5.05
CA ALA A 67 -14.32 4.67 -3.67
C ALA A 67 -13.62 3.58 -2.85
N ALA A 68 -13.84 2.31 -3.21
CA ALA A 68 -13.09 1.18 -2.66
C ALA A 68 -11.71 1.09 -3.33
N GLU A 69 -10.77 0.50 -2.61
CA GLU A 69 -9.48 0.17 -3.16
C GLU A 69 -9.57 -1.18 -3.90
N MET A 70 -9.47 -1.12 -5.22
CA MET A 70 -9.58 -2.28 -6.09
C MET A 70 -8.35 -2.39 -6.96
N PHE A 71 -7.65 -3.53 -6.90
CA PHE A 71 -6.48 -3.82 -7.72
C PHE A 71 -6.75 -5.07 -8.55
N THR A 72 -6.60 -4.98 -9.86
CA THR A 72 -6.86 -6.08 -10.79
C THR A 72 -5.59 -6.44 -11.55
N GLY A 73 -5.27 -7.73 -11.60
CA GLY A 73 -4.22 -8.33 -12.41
C GLY A 73 -4.79 -9.40 -13.33
N GLU A 74 -3.89 -10.15 -13.99
CA GLU A 74 -4.29 -11.16 -14.98
C GLU A 74 -5.09 -12.32 -14.37
N SER A 75 -4.65 -12.84 -13.22
CA SER A 75 -5.29 -13.99 -12.57
C SER A 75 -5.69 -13.75 -11.11
N VAL A 76 -5.52 -12.53 -10.63
CA VAL A 76 -5.81 -12.12 -9.25
C VAL A 76 -6.48 -10.76 -9.24
N SER A 77 -7.38 -10.54 -8.27
CA SER A 77 -7.98 -9.25 -7.98
C SER A 77 -8.16 -9.09 -6.48
N PHE A 78 -7.89 -7.88 -6.00
CA PHE A 78 -7.98 -7.48 -4.61
C PHE A 78 -9.04 -6.40 -4.48
N TYR A 79 -9.84 -6.51 -3.43
CA TYR A 79 -10.83 -5.52 -3.04
C TYR A 79 -10.68 -5.19 -1.55
N SER A 80 -10.75 -3.90 -1.24
CA SER A 80 -10.82 -3.40 0.14
C SER A 80 -11.65 -2.12 0.21
N ASP A 81 -12.69 -2.11 1.03
CA ASP A 81 -13.48 -0.91 1.35
C ASP A 81 -13.07 -0.27 2.69
N GLY A 82 -12.05 -0.82 3.35
CA GLY A 82 -11.59 -0.39 4.67
C GLY A 82 -12.26 -1.11 5.84
N ALA A 83 -13.47 -1.67 5.63
CA ALA A 83 -14.07 -2.59 6.60
C ALA A 83 -13.78 -4.06 6.26
N SER A 84 -13.86 -4.43 4.98
CA SER A 84 -13.64 -5.79 4.50
C SER A 84 -12.51 -5.85 3.48
N VAL A 85 -11.86 -7.01 3.41
CA VAL A 85 -10.86 -7.32 2.38
C VAL A 85 -11.25 -8.64 1.74
N SER A 86 -11.23 -8.68 0.41
CA SER A 86 -11.50 -9.89 -0.35
C SER A 86 -10.49 -10.06 -1.48
N LEU A 87 -10.16 -11.32 -1.73
CA LEU A 87 -9.23 -11.73 -2.77
C LEU A 87 -9.96 -12.69 -3.71
N ALA A 88 -9.95 -12.38 -5.00
CA ALA A 88 -10.33 -13.30 -6.05
C ALA A 88 -9.08 -13.74 -6.82
N TYR A 89 -8.98 -15.02 -7.14
CA TYR A 89 -7.80 -15.61 -7.77
C TYR A 89 -8.15 -16.87 -8.57
N MET A 90 -7.30 -17.24 -9.52
CA MET A 90 -7.44 -18.51 -10.24
C MET A 90 -6.78 -19.65 -9.45
N LYS A 91 -7.54 -20.72 -9.20
CA LYS A 91 -7.06 -21.99 -8.65
C LYS A 91 -7.10 -23.04 -9.75
N GLY A 92 -6.01 -23.14 -10.53
CA GLY A 92 -6.00 -23.93 -11.75
C GLY A 92 -6.85 -23.27 -12.83
N THR A 93 -7.94 -23.92 -13.25
CA THR A 93 -8.89 -23.39 -14.24
C THR A 93 -10.17 -22.81 -13.61
N GLU A 94 -10.27 -22.83 -12.28
CA GLU A 94 -11.45 -22.36 -11.55
C GLU A 94 -11.17 -21.02 -10.89
N GLN A 95 -12.12 -20.09 -10.96
CA GLN A 95 -12.06 -18.83 -10.24
C GLN A 95 -12.54 -19.05 -8.80
N ALA A 96 -11.72 -18.65 -7.83
CA ALA A 96 -12.03 -18.70 -6.41
C ALA A 96 -12.07 -17.28 -5.82
N GLY A 97 -12.80 -17.12 -4.71
CA GLY A 97 -12.87 -15.89 -3.94
C GLY A 97 -12.89 -16.20 -2.45
N THR A 98 -12.21 -15.39 -1.65
CA THR A 98 -12.09 -15.58 -0.20
C THR A 98 -12.03 -14.25 0.53
N GLU A 99 -12.59 -14.20 1.73
CA GLU A 99 -12.50 -13.05 2.62
C GLU A 99 -11.22 -13.13 3.44
N CYS A 100 -10.52 -12.00 3.53
CA CYS A 100 -9.22 -11.89 4.14
C CYS A 100 -9.19 -10.79 5.20
N LYS A 101 -8.17 -10.86 6.06
CA LYS A 101 -7.90 -9.88 7.09
C LYS A 101 -6.45 -9.45 6.98
N LYS A 102 -6.21 -8.16 7.21
CA LYS A 102 -4.84 -7.65 7.32
C LYS A 102 -4.18 -8.32 8.54
N ASN A 103 -2.95 -8.78 8.36
CA ASN A 103 -2.14 -9.34 9.44
C ASN A 103 -1.54 -8.23 10.32
#